data_AF-A0A1F4S2S4-F1
#
_entry.id   AF-A0A1F4S2S4-F1
#
_cell.length_a   1.000
_cell.length_b   1.000
_cell.length_c   1.000
_cell.angle_alpha   90.00
_cell.angle_beta   90.00
_cell.angle_gamma   90.00
#
_symmetry.space_group_name_H-M   'P 1'
#
loop_
_entity.id
_entity.type
_entity.pdbx_description
1 polymer ?
#
loop_
_entity_poly.entity_id
_entity_poly.type
_entity_poly.pdbx_seq_one_letter_code
_entity_poly.pdbx_strand_id
1 'polypeptide(L)' 'MAGKKGVYKVAYEGLQVIFNELREGNIEVDDLEVKLKKALEYIKTCKEILKKQETKVTDILKEIKDEG' A
#
# COMPACT_ATOMS: atom_id res chain seq x y z
N MET A 1 7.32 -7.59 -17.14
CA MET A 1 6.84 -6.40 -16.42
C MET A 1 6.35 -6.75 -15.00
N ALA A 2 7.27 -7.11 -14.09
CA ALA A 2 6.92 -7.55 -12.72
C ALA A 2 6.81 -6.39 -11.68
N GLY A 3 7.01 -5.13 -12.09
CA GLY A 3 7.48 -4.07 -11.19
C GLY A 3 6.45 -3.29 -10.35
N LYS A 4 5.13 -3.50 -10.47
CA LYS A 4 4.13 -2.74 -9.67
C LYS A 4 3.18 -3.60 -8.86
N LYS A 5 2.73 -4.72 -9.44
CA LYS A 5 1.87 -5.69 -8.73
C LYS A 5 2.63 -6.35 -7.57
N GLY A 6 3.91 -6.66 -7.78
CA GLY A 6 4.78 -7.18 -6.72
C GLY A 6 4.99 -6.18 -5.59
N VAL A 7 5.24 -4.90 -5.91
CA VAL A 7 5.50 -3.86 -4.91
C VAL A 7 4.28 -3.60 -4.02
N TYR A 8 3.09 -3.46 -4.61
CA TYR A 8 1.86 -3.31 -3.82
C TYR A 8 1.62 -4.52 -2.92
N LYS A 9 1.76 -5.74 -3.47
CA LYS A 9 1.54 -6.98 -2.73
C LYS A 9 2.49 -7.08 -1.53
N VAL A 10 3.78 -6.82 -1.75
CA VAL A 10 4.79 -6.84 -0.68
C VAL A 10 4.49 -5.80 0.39
N ALA A 11 4.13 -4.57 0.00
CA ALA A 11 3.79 -3.52 0.97
C ALA A 11 2.53 -3.88 1.79
N TYR A 12 1.51 -4.41 1.13
CA TYR A 12 0.27 -4.83 1.78
C TYR A 12 0.50 -6.00 2.73
N GLU A 13 1.22 -7.04 2.30
CA GLU A 13 1.55 -8.20 3.13
C GLU A 13 2.42 -7.80 4.34
N GLY A 14 3.44 -6.96 4.14
CA GLY A 14 4.26 -6.43 5.23
C GLY A 14 3.45 -5.63 6.25
N LEU A 15 2.50 -4.81 5.79
CA LEU A 15 1.58 -4.10 6.67
C LEU A 15 0.68 -5.05 7.46
N GLN A 16 0.14 -6.10 6.82
CA GLN A 16 -0.71 -7.10 7.49
C GLN A 16 0.04 -7.84 8.59
N VAL A 17 1.32 -8.19 8.36
CA VAL A 17 2.16 -8.82 9.39
C VAL A 17 2.29 -7.93 10.61
N ILE A 18 2.70 -6.66 10.42
CA ILE A 18 2.87 -5.72 11.55
C ILE A 18 1.53 -5.49 12.28
N PHE A 19 0.44 -5.36 11.53
CA PHE A 19 -0.89 -5.19 12.13
C PHE A 19 -1.31 -6.39 12.98
N ASN A 20 -1.04 -7.62 12.51
CA ASN A 20 -1.36 -8.83 13.25
C ASN A 20 -0.49 -8.97 14.51
N GLU A 21 0.83 -8.73 14.40
CA GLU A 21 1.74 -8.74 15.55
C GLU A 21 1.28 -7.72 16.63
N LEU A 22 0.87 -6.51 16.21
CA LEU A 22 0.36 -5.48 17.12
C LEU A 22 -0.98 -5.90 17.76
N ARG A 23 -1.89 -6.47 16.98
CA ARG A 23 -3.21 -6.93 17.45
C ARG A 23 -3.08 -8.05 18.49
N GLU A 24 -2.12 -8.93 18.29
CA GLU A 24 -1.89 -10.09 19.16
C GLU A 24 -1.05 -9.75 20.41
N GLY A 25 -0.51 -8.53 20.48
CA GLY A 25 0.39 -8.13 21.57
C GLY A 25 1.78 -8.79 21.46
N ASN A 26 2.14 -9.28 20.28
CA ASN A 26 3.41 -9.94 19.99
C ASN A 26 4.52 -8.94 19.59
N ILE A 27 4.41 -7.68 20.02
CA ILE A 27 5.41 -6.62 19.77
C ILE A 27 5.96 -6.15 21.11
N GLU A 28 7.29 -6.18 21.24
CA GLU A 28 7.99 -5.59 22.36
C GLU A 28 7.93 -4.05 22.30
N VAL A 29 7.91 -3.40 23.46
CA VAL A 29 7.80 -1.94 23.58
C VAL A 29 8.96 -1.23 22.85
N ASP A 30 10.16 -1.79 22.94
CA ASP A 30 11.36 -1.25 22.31
C ASP A 30 11.30 -1.35 20.77
N ASP A 31 10.60 -2.35 20.23
CA ASP A 31 10.42 -2.56 18.79
C ASP A 31 9.23 -1.80 18.19
N LEU A 32 8.34 -1.27 19.05
CA LEU A 32 7.10 -0.64 18.62
C LEU A 32 7.35 0.55 17.68
N GLU A 33 8.33 1.41 18.00
CA GLU A 33 8.66 2.57 17.16
C GLU A 33 9.15 2.15 15.77
N VAL A 34 9.99 1.11 15.70
CA VAL A 34 10.56 0.61 14.45
C VAL A 34 9.48 -0.02 13.57
N LYS A 35 8.61 -0.85 14.17
CA LYS A 35 7.49 -1.50 13.48
C LYS A 35 6.48 -0.46 12.96
N LEU A 36 6.18 0.57 13.75
CA LEU A 36 5.30 1.67 13.33
C LEU A 36 5.89 2.47 12.17
N LYS A 37 7.19 2.83 12.22
CA LYS A 37 7.87 3.49 11.09
C LYS A 37 7.79 2.65 9.82
N LYS A 38 7.99 1.34 9.92
CA LYS A 38 7.89 0.44 8.76
C LYS A 38 6.47 0.34 8.22
N ALA A 39 5.47 0.26 9.10
CA ALA A 39 4.06 0.30 8.70
C ALA A 39 3.72 1.61 7.95
N LEU A 40 4.24 2.75 8.40
CA LEU A 40 4.06 4.04 7.71
C LEU A 40 4.67 4.03 6.30
N GLU A 41 5.84 3.42 6.11
CA GLU A 41 6.43 3.23 4.77
C GLU A 41 5.52 2.40 3.87
N TYR A 42 5.04 1.25 4.37
CA TYR A 42 4.13 0.39 3.61
C TYR A 42 2.82 1.11 3.23
N ILE A 43 2.23 1.85 4.17
CA ILE A 43 1.01 2.65 3.91
C ILE A 43 1.27 3.70 2.84
N LYS A 44 2.41 4.41 2.88
CA LYS A 44 2.77 5.39 1.86
C LYS A 44 2.85 4.74 0.48
N THR A 45 3.55 3.61 0.36
CA THR A 45 3.64 2.86 -0.90
C THR A 45 2.27 2.42 -1.42
N CYS A 46 1.41 1.87 -0.55
CA CYS A 46 0.06 1.49 -0.94
C CYS A 46 -0.75 2.69 -1.46
N LYS A 47 -0.71 3.82 -0.74
CA LYS A 47 -1.41 5.06 -1.12
C LYS A 47 -0.95 5.59 -2.48
N GLU A 48 0.36 5.65 -2.72
CA GLU A 48 0.91 6.12 -3.99
C GLU A 48 0.46 5.25 -5.17
N ILE A 49 0.47 3.93 -4.99
CA ILE A 49 0.04 3.00 -6.03
C ILE A 49 -1.47 3.17 -6.29
N LEU A 50 -2.30 3.24 -5.24
CA LEU A 50 -3.74 3.43 -5.39
C LEU A 50 -4.06 4.74 -6.12
N LYS A 51 -3.45 5.86 -5.71
CA LYS A 51 -3.61 7.16 -6.37
C LYS A 51 -3.24 7.09 -7.85
N LYS A 52 -2.16 6.38 -8.18
CA LYS A 52 -1.74 6.19 -9.57
C LYS A 52 -2.73 5.34 -10.38
N GLN A 53 -3.39 4.36 -9.77
CA GLN A 53 -4.44 3.59 -10.46
C GLN A 53 -5.71 4.43 -10.64
N GLU A 54 -6.09 5.21 -9.63
CA GLU A 54 -7.22 6.14 -9.70
C GLU A 54 -7.07 7.13 -10.86
N THR A 55 -5.88 7.74 -11.02
CA THR A 55 -5.59 8.63 -12.16
C THR A 55 -5.81 7.91 -13.49
N LYS A 56 -5.28 6.69 -13.64
CA LYS A 56 -5.47 5.93 -14.89
C LYS A 56 -6.91 5.58 -15.18
N VAL A 57 -7.68 5.19 -14.17
CA VAL A 57 -9.12 4.93 -14.33
C VAL A 57 -9.81 6.22 -14.78
N THR A 58 -9.44 7.35 -14.20
CA THR A 58 -9.97 8.66 -14.59
C THR A 58 -9.63 9.01 -16.04
N ASP A 59 -8.42 8.71 -16.50
CA ASP A 59 -7.99 8.96 -17.87
C ASP A 59 -8.75 8.06 -18.86
N ILE A 60 -8.90 6.77 -18.57
CA ILE A 60 -9.72 5.84 -19.36
C ILE A 60 -11.17 6.34 -19.47
N LEU A 61 -11.74 6.87 -18.39
CA LEU A 61 -13.09 7.43 -18.41
C LEU A 61 -13.22 8.70 -19.25
N LYS A 62 -12.14 9.46 -19.44
CA LYS A 62 -12.13 10.62 -20.35
C LYS A 62 -12.04 10.16 -21.80
N GLU A 63 -11.16 9.23 -22.11
CA GLU A 63 -11.02 8.64 -23.45
C GLU A 63 -12.38 8.10 -23.95
N ILE A 64 -13.10 7.36 -23.10
CA ILE A 64 -14.44 6.84 -23.42
C ILE A 64 -15.46 7.96 -23.69
N LYS A 65 -15.35 9.11 -23.01
CA LYS A 65 -16.25 10.26 -23.23
C LYS A 65 -15.94 11.01 -24.51
N ASP A 66 -14.66 11.11 -24.87
CA ASP A 66 -14.22 11.85 -26.06
C ASP A 66 -14.43 11.04 -27.36
N GLU A 67 -14.64 9.72 -27.25
CA GLU A 67 -14.99 8.82 -28.37
C GLU A 67 -16.50 8.80 -28.73
N GLY A 68 -17.36 9.50 -27.98
CA GLY A 68 -18.82 9.55 -28.18
C GLY A 68 -19.32 10.93 -28.61
#